data_AF-A0A9D5M282-F1
#
_entry.id   AF-A0A9D5M282-F1
#
_cell.length_a   1.000
_cell.length_b   1.000
_cell.length_c   1.000
_cell.angle_alpha   90.00
_cell.angle_beta   90.00
_cell.angle_gamma   90.00
#
_symmetry.space_group_name_H-M   'P 1'
#
loop_
_entity.id
_entity.type
_entity.pdbx_description
1 polymer ?
#
loop_
_entity_poly.entity_id
_entity_poly.type
_entity_poly.pdbx_seq_one_letter_code
_entity_poly.pdbx_strand_id
1 'polypeptide(L)'
;MSKINENQIKSLFLSVVEAKEKGESLGKVFERTAKKHGMAKGSVRNVYYSALKKAEVDGEYKKLMLGEKNLSANKIVEFDKEESRALLKTILTGVTFGKSVRRVIAENTSDEKTALRYQNKYRNLLKYDKKTVESIREEIKEDYGRCYNPYEGKILEDFNITKIKREINALYDRIAQRVREENLELKEKLKYFERENERLKILVEERENSPINKYFSNKELVAQKRTKTNK
;
A
#
# COMPACT_ATOMS: atom_id res chain seq x y z
N MET A 1 -8.91 8.64 7.04
CA MET A 1 -9.80 9.66 7.61
C MET A 1 -9.93 9.41 9.11
N SER A 2 -9.73 10.45 9.93
CA SER A 2 -9.62 10.37 11.40
C SER A 2 -10.97 9.96 12.02
N LYS A 3 -10.99 8.83 12.75
CA LYS A 3 -12.18 8.24 13.40
C LYS A 3 -12.50 8.83 14.79
N ILE A 4 -11.89 9.95 15.18
CA ILE A 4 -12.16 10.57 16.48
C ILE A 4 -13.09 11.78 16.27
N ASN A 5 -14.25 11.73 16.93
CA ASN A 5 -15.21 12.83 16.96
C ASN A 5 -14.85 13.85 18.06
N GLU A 6 -15.35 15.08 17.93
CA GLU A 6 -14.95 16.20 18.81
C GLU A 6 -15.16 15.92 20.31
N ASN A 7 -16.22 15.21 20.67
CA ASN A 7 -16.47 14.81 22.06
C ASN A 7 -15.40 13.88 22.63
N GLN A 8 -14.84 12.98 21.81
CA GLN A 8 -13.72 12.13 22.21
C GLN A 8 -12.42 12.93 22.37
N ILE A 9 -12.21 13.96 21.54
CA ILE A 9 -11.08 14.88 21.68
C ILE A 9 -11.18 15.66 23.00
N LYS A 10 -12.36 16.19 23.34
CA LYS A 10 -12.60 16.85 24.64
C LYS A 10 -12.34 15.92 25.83
N SER A 11 -12.87 14.70 25.78
CA SER A 11 -12.65 13.69 26.83
C SER A 11 -11.17 13.32 26.98
N LEU A 12 -10.42 13.27 25.87
CA LEU A 12 -8.98 13.04 25.88
C LEU A 12 -8.23 14.21 26.54
N PHE A 13 -8.58 15.46 26.24
CA PHE A 13 -7.97 16.62 26.91
C PHE A 13 -8.23 16.63 28.43
N LEU A 14 -9.45 16.34 28.86
CA LEU A 14 -9.78 16.22 30.29
C LEU A 14 -8.97 15.12 30.98
N SER A 15 -8.87 13.94 30.36
CA SER A 15 -8.08 12.82 30.88
C SER A 15 -6.60 13.16 31.01
N VAL A 16 -6.07 13.99 30.10
CA VAL A 16 -4.68 14.46 30.15
C VAL A 16 -4.46 15.46 31.29
N VAL A 17 -5.42 16.34 31.56
CA VAL A 17 -5.34 17.28 32.70
C VAL A 17 -5.36 16.51 34.02
N GLU A 18 -6.30 15.58 34.19
CA GLU A 18 -6.38 14.74 35.39
C GLU A 18 -5.10 13.91 35.60
N ALA A 19 -4.53 13.38 34.51
CA ALA A 19 -3.27 12.67 34.58
C ALA A 19 -2.11 13.57 35.00
N LYS A 20 -2.08 14.82 34.53
CA LYS A 20 -1.07 15.81 34.93
C LYS A 20 -1.18 16.14 36.42
N GLU A 21 -2.39 16.32 36.94
CA GLU A 21 -2.65 16.55 38.37
C GLU A 21 -2.23 15.34 39.23
N LYS A 22 -2.43 14.12 38.72
CA LYS A 22 -2.08 12.85 39.40
C LYS A 22 -0.63 12.40 39.17
N GLY A 23 0.17 13.13 38.40
CA GLY A 23 1.55 12.73 38.04
C GLY A 23 1.63 11.50 37.11
N GLU A 24 0.55 11.12 36.43
CA GLU A 24 0.55 10.03 35.46
C GLU A 24 1.16 10.46 34.11
N SER A 25 1.94 9.56 33.48
CA SER A 25 2.51 9.81 32.16
C SER A 25 1.43 9.91 31.07
N LEU A 26 1.58 10.85 30.12
CA LEU A 26 0.72 10.96 28.93
C LEU A 26 0.61 9.64 28.15
N GLY A 27 1.66 8.83 28.15
CA GLY A 27 1.68 7.52 27.51
C GLY A 27 0.62 6.55 28.06
N LYS A 28 0.37 6.58 29.38
CA LYS A 28 -0.68 5.76 30.02
C LYS A 28 -2.07 6.26 29.63
N VAL A 29 -2.27 7.57 29.56
CA VAL A 29 -3.54 8.18 29.13
C VAL A 29 -3.87 7.76 27.69
N PHE A 30 -2.92 7.90 26.78
CA PHE A 30 -3.12 7.52 25.37
C PHE A 30 -3.43 6.04 25.21
N GLU A 31 -2.84 5.18 26.04
CA GLU A 31 -3.13 3.75 26.03
C GLU A 31 -4.53 3.42 26.55
N ARG A 32 -4.97 4.08 27.62
CA ARG A 32 -6.33 3.95 28.17
C ARG A 32 -7.37 4.38 27.15
N THR A 33 -7.16 5.55 26.52
CA THR A 33 -8.05 6.07 25.48
C THR A 33 -8.02 5.20 24.23
N ALA A 34 -6.85 4.68 23.83
CA ALA A 34 -6.71 3.75 22.71
C ALA A 34 -7.50 2.46 22.93
N LYS A 35 -7.40 1.84 24.12
CA LYS A 35 -8.20 0.65 24.49
C LYS A 35 -9.70 0.94 24.49
N LYS A 36 -10.12 2.09 25.06
CA LYS A 36 -11.54 2.49 25.14
C LYS A 36 -12.18 2.67 23.76
N HIS A 37 -11.43 3.12 22.77
CA HIS A 37 -11.95 3.42 21.42
C HIS A 37 -11.50 2.43 20.34
N GLY A 38 -10.83 1.33 20.70
CA GLY A 38 -10.32 0.34 19.74
C GLY A 38 -9.31 0.91 18.75
N MET A 39 -8.49 1.87 19.19
CA MET A 39 -7.53 2.58 18.34
C MET A 39 -6.09 2.20 18.67
N ALA A 40 -5.17 2.45 17.73
CA ALA A 40 -3.75 2.38 18.01
C ALA A 40 -3.32 3.58 18.90
N LYS A 41 -2.50 3.31 19.91
CA LYS A 41 -1.90 4.33 20.81
C LYS A 41 -1.26 5.50 20.05
N GLY A 42 -0.56 5.20 18.95
CA GLY A 42 0.05 6.21 18.08
C GLY A 42 -0.96 7.13 17.38
N SER A 43 -2.12 6.60 17.00
CA SER A 43 -3.19 7.39 16.37
C SER A 43 -3.82 8.37 17.37
N VAL A 44 -4.08 7.92 18.60
CA VAL A 44 -4.60 8.80 19.67
C VAL A 44 -3.60 9.92 19.98
N ARG A 45 -2.31 9.58 20.10
CA ARG A 45 -1.23 10.55 20.28
C ARG A 45 -1.22 11.61 19.16
N ASN A 46 -1.32 11.18 17.90
CA ASN A 46 -1.28 12.09 16.75
C ASN A 46 -2.50 13.03 16.73
N VAL A 47 -3.69 12.54 17.07
CA VAL A 47 -4.89 13.38 17.17
C VAL A 47 -4.74 14.40 18.29
N TYR A 48 -4.25 13.99 19.47
CA TYR A 48 -3.99 14.90 20.59
C TYR A 48 -3.07 16.07 20.20
N TYR A 49 -1.90 15.80 19.62
CA TYR A 49 -0.97 16.87 19.25
C TYR A 49 -1.47 17.73 18.09
N SER A 50 -2.23 17.16 17.16
CA SER A 50 -2.85 17.91 16.06
C SER A 50 -3.92 18.88 16.58
N ALA A 51 -4.77 18.41 17.51
CA ALA A 51 -5.78 19.23 18.15
C ALA A 51 -5.15 20.31 19.05
N LEU A 52 -4.07 19.98 19.77
CA LEU A 52 -3.33 20.93 20.59
C LEU A 52 -2.70 22.04 19.74
N LYS A 53 -2.05 21.68 18.62
CA LYS A 53 -1.51 22.66 17.66
C LYS A 53 -2.60 23.55 17.07
N LYS A 54 -3.79 22.99 16.77
CA LYS A 54 -4.93 23.78 16.30
C LYS A 54 -5.42 24.75 17.38
N ALA A 55 -5.48 24.33 18.64
CA ALA A 55 -5.86 25.17 19.77
C ALA A 55 -4.82 26.26 20.11
N GLU A 56 -3.55 26.09 19.72
CA GLU A 56 -2.54 27.16 19.86
C GLU A 56 -2.74 28.29 18.83
N VAL A 57 -3.30 27.99 17.66
CA VAL A 57 -3.53 28.96 16.56
C VAL A 57 -4.93 29.58 16.64
N ASP A 58 -5.94 28.80 17.04
CA ASP A 58 -7.34 29.18 17.06
C ASP A 58 -7.85 29.28 18.51
N GLY A 59 -8.05 30.52 18.97
CA GLY A 59 -8.51 30.83 20.33
C GLY A 59 -9.95 30.39 20.61
N GLU A 60 -10.82 30.35 19.61
CA GLU A 60 -12.20 29.87 19.77
C GLU A 60 -12.21 28.34 19.93
N TYR A 61 -11.42 27.65 19.09
CA TYR A 61 -11.23 26.20 19.21
C TYR A 61 -10.58 25.81 20.55
N LYS A 62 -9.63 26.62 21.04
CA LYS A 62 -9.05 26.45 22.39
C LYS A 62 -10.13 26.53 23.47
N LYS A 63 -10.98 27.56 23.43
CA LYS A 63 -12.05 27.74 24.42
C LYS A 63 -13.07 26.59 24.35
N LEU A 64 -13.39 26.12 23.16
CA LEU A 64 -14.34 25.03 22.95
C LEU A 64 -13.82 23.66 23.43
N MET A 65 -12.51 23.40 23.28
CA MET A 65 -11.91 22.07 23.52
C MET A 65 -11.17 21.96 24.86
N LEU A 66 -10.51 23.04 25.31
CA LEU A 66 -9.71 23.08 26.54
C LEU A 66 -10.33 23.97 27.63
N GLY A 67 -11.30 24.84 27.29
CA GLY A 67 -11.83 25.82 28.22
C GLY A 67 -10.75 26.81 28.67
N GLU A 68 -10.66 27.06 29.98
CA GLU A 68 -9.63 27.91 30.60
C GLU A 68 -8.31 27.16 30.89
N LYS A 69 -8.24 25.86 30.58
CA LYS A 69 -7.09 25.03 30.94
C LYS A 69 -5.93 25.24 29.97
N ASN A 70 -4.78 25.67 30.51
CA ASN A 70 -3.56 25.84 29.73
C ASN A 70 -2.75 24.54 29.68
N LEU A 71 -3.04 23.71 28.67
CA LEU A 71 -2.11 22.69 28.20
C LEU A 71 -1.25 23.31 27.10
N SER A 72 0.07 23.19 27.21
CA SER A 72 1.01 23.54 26.16
C SER A 72 1.84 22.32 25.80
N ALA A 73 2.17 22.17 24.51
CA ALA A 73 3.19 21.22 24.11
C ALA A 73 4.55 21.75 24.56
N ASN A 74 5.48 20.85 24.91
CA ASN A 74 6.87 21.27 25.10
C ASN A 74 7.37 21.93 23.82
N LYS A 75 8.04 23.08 23.96
CA LYS A 75 8.58 23.83 22.84
C LYS A 75 9.48 22.92 22.01
N ILE A 76 9.17 22.78 20.73
CA ILE A 76 9.99 22.01 19.79
C ILE A 76 11.26 22.81 19.57
N VAL A 77 12.41 22.25 19.95
CA VAL A 77 13.71 22.84 19.61
C VAL A 77 14.08 22.37 18.21
N GLU A 78 13.95 23.29 17.26
CA GLU A 78 14.35 23.09 15.88
C GLU A 78 15.85 22.86 15.79
N PHE A 79 16.26 22.11 14.77
CA PHE A 79 17.69 22.01 14.46
C PHE A 79 18.11 23.24 13.69
N ASP A 80 19.19 23.86 14.13
CA ASP A 80 19.87 24.83 13.28
C ASP A 80 20.49 24.16 12.05
N LYS A 81 20.78 24.95 11.01
CA LYS A 81 21.43 24.48 9.77
C LYS A 81 22.81 23.89 10.07
N GLU A 82 23.59 24.51 10.96
CA GLU A 82 24.92 24.02 11.33
C GLU A 82 24.83 22.71 12.12
N GLU A 83 23.93 22.64 13.11
CA GLU A 83 23.65 21.42 13.88
C GLU A 83 23.23 20.26 12.95
N SER A 84 22.40 20.58 11.94
CA SER A 84 21.95 19.62 10.93
C SER A 84 23.10 19.08 10.07
N ARG A 85 23.99 19.98 9.63
CA ARG A 85 25.15 19.64 8.81
C ARG A 85 26.14 18.80 9.59
N ALA A 86 26.48 19.21 10.81
CA ALA A 86 27.39 18.49 11.70
C ALA A 86 26.87 17.08 12.01
N LEU A 87 25.58 16.96 12.36
CA LEU A 87 24.94 15.66 12.58
C LEU A 87 25.07 14.76 11.36
N LEU A 88 24.77 15.28 10.17
CA LEU A 88 24.80 14.51 8.94
C LEU A 88 26.24 14.10 8.57
N LYS A 89 27.23 14.98 8.76
CA LYS A 89 28.66 14.67 8.56
C LYS A 89 29.10 13.54 9.49
N THR A 90 28.78 13.62 10.78
CA THR A 90 29.11 12.57 11.77
C THR A 90 28.49 11.22 11.40
N ILE A 91 27.20 11.22 11.02
CA ILE A 91 26.50 9.98 10.62
C ILE A 91 27.13 9.37 9.37
N LEU A 92 27.27 10.14 8.29
CA LEU A 92 27.80 9.63 7.02
C LEU A 92 29.24 9.15 7.16
N THR A 93 30.06 9.85 7.95
CA THR A 93 31.43 9.42 8.26
C THR A 93 31.41 8.07 8.98
N GLY A 94 30.63 7.95 10.07
CA GLY A 94 30.54 6.69 10.81
C GLY A 94 30.04 5.51 9.95
N VAL A 95 29.07 5.75 9.07
CA VAL A 95 28.55 4.73 8.14
C VAL A 95 29.57 4.35 7.09
N THR A 96 30.37 5.29 6.62
CA THR A 96 31.49 5.03 5.68
C THR A 96 32.50 4.05 6.25
N PHE A 97 32.66 4.02 7.57
CA PHE A 97 33.52 3.07 8.28
C PHE A 97 32.77 1.85 8.84
N GLY A 98 31.59 1.53 8.29
CA GLY A 98 30.87 0.28 8.59
C GLY A 98 30.00 0.31 9.84
N LYS A 99 29.80 1.47 10.49
CA LYS A 99 28.82 1.57 11.59
C LYS A 99 27.41 1.73 11.03
N SER A 100 26.41 1.19 11.73
CA SER A 100 25.02 1.46 11.38
C SER A 100 24.63 2.89 11.80
N VAL A 101 23.72 3.54 11.05
CA VAL A 101 23.20 4.88 11.39
C VAL A 101 22.72 4.94 12.84
N ARG A 102 21.97 3.91 13.30
CA ARG A 102 21.46 3.86 14.67
C ARG A 102 22.60 3.78 15.69
N ARG A 103 23.65 3.01 15.41
CA ARG A 103 24.81 2.90 16.28
C ARG A 103 25.56 4.23 16.39
N VAL A 104 25.82 4.90 15.27
CA VAL A 104 26.50 6.21 15.28
C VAL A 104 25.69 7.21 16.09
N ILE A 105 24.36 7.27 15.89
CA ILE A 105 23.51 8.18 16.65
C ILE A 105 23.52 7.82 18.14
N ALA A 106 23.40 6.55 18.51
CA ALA A 106 23.41 6.11 19.90
C ALA A 106 24.74 6.44 20.61
N GLU A 107 25.87 6.32 19.91
CA GLU A 107 27.19 6.71 20.44
C GLU A 107 27.34 8.24 20.61
N ASN A 108 26.55 9.03 19.88
CA ASN A 108 26.59 10.51 19.91
C ASN A 108 25.46 11.15 20.73
N THR A 109 24.66 10.36 21.45
CA THR A 109 23.53 10.87 22.25
C THR A 109 23.47 10.19 23.60
N SER A 110 23.25 10.95 24.67
CA SER A 110 23.13 10.42 26.04
C SER A 110 21.72 9.87 26.35
N ASP A 111 20.69 10.37 25.67
CA ASP A 111 19.30 10.02 25.94
C ASP A 111 18.54 9.50 24.70
N GLU A 112 17.59 8.60 24.93
CA GLU A 112 16.80 7.96 23.87
C GLU A 112 15.93 8.97 23.09
N LYS A 113 15.49 10.06 23.74
CA LYS A 113 14.67 11.09 23.08
C LYS A 113 15.49 11.88 22.07
N THR A 114 16.72 12.28 22.42
CA THR A 114 17.65 12.92 21.49
C THR A 114 18.07 11.98 20.38
N ALA A 115 18.34 10.71 20.69
CA ALA A 115 18.62 9.69 19.67
C ALA A 115 17.49 9.60 18.62
N LEU A 116 16.23 9.59 19.07
CA LEU A 116 15.08 9.58 18.17
C LEU A 116 14.94 10.88 17.38
N ARG A 117 15.19 12.04 18.00
CA ARG A 117 15.21 13.35 17.34
C ARG A 117 16.26 13.37 16.21
N TYR A 118 17.45 12.84 16.46
CA TYR A 118 18.56 12.76 15.51
C TYR A 118 18.23 11.81 14.35
N GLN A 119 17.65 10.64 14.65
CA GLN A 119 17.17 9.70 13.62
C GLN A 119 16.10 10.33 12.72
N ASN A 120 15.14 11.05 13.30
CA ASN A 120 14.10 11.73 12.54
C ASN A 120 14.68 12.85 11.66
N LYS A 121 15.61 13.63 12.20
CA LYS A 121 16.29 14.69 11.45
C LYS A 121 17.08 14.12 10.28
N TYR A 122 17.86 13.07 10.49
CA TYR A 122 18.59 12.37 9.43
C TYR A 122 17.65 11.91 8.31
N ARG A 123 16.53 11.25 8.65
CA ARG A 123 15.54 10.80 7.66
C ARG A 123 14.91 11.96 6.88
N ASN A 124 14.63 13.08 7.55
CA ASN A 124 14.06 14.26 6.91
C ASN A 124 15.06 14.92 5.95
N LEU A 125 16.34 15.04 6.33
CA LEU A 125 17.39 15.57 5.47
C LEU A 125 17.55 14.74 4.19
N LEU A 126 17.61 13.41 4.32
CA LEU A 126 17.70 12.52 3.16
C LEU A 126 16.54 12.68 2.18
N LYS A 127 15.33 12.98 2.69
CA LYS A 127 14.12 13.07 1.89
C LYS A 127 13.93 14.44 1.22
N TYR A 128 14.22 15.52 1.94
CA TYR A 128 13.85 16.87 1.51
C TYR A 128 15.05 17.74 1.12
N ASP A 129 16.26 17.41 1.57
CA ASP A 129 17.45 18.25 1.37
C ASP A 129 18.60 17.45 0.78
N LYS A 130 18.37 16.93 -0.44
CA LYS A 130 19.37 16.17 -1.19
C LYS A 130 20.63 17.00 -1.47
N LYS A 131 20.48 18.31 -1.73
CA LYS A 131 21.61 19.20 -2.06
C LYS A 131 22.62 19.26 -0.92
N THR A 132 22.16 19.44 0.32
CA THR A 132 23.03 19.45 1.49
C THR A 132 23.69 18.09 1.71
N VAL A 133 22.95 16.99 1.49
CA VAL A 133 23.50 15.63 1.62
C VAL A 133 24.64 15.39 0.64
N GLU A 134 24.46 15.73 -0.64
CA GLU A 134 25.51 15.58 -1.65
C GLU A 134 26.74 16.44 -1.34
N SER A 135 26.55 17.70 -0.94
CA SER A 135 27.66 18.58 -0.55
C SER A 135 28.50 18.01 0.60
N ILE A 136 27.87 17.45 1.62
CA ILE A 136 28.60 16.82 2.75
C ILE A 136 29.29 15.54 2.31
N ARG A 137 28.70 14.78 1.37
CA ARG A 137 29.34 13.57 0.84
C ARG A 137 30.60 13.89 0.06
N GLU A 138 30.57 14.95 -0.75
CA GLU A 138 31.75 15.45 -1.45
C GLU A 138 32.84 15.85 -0.46
N GLU A 139 32.49 16.62 0.58
CA GLU A 139 33.41 16.98 1.66
C GLU A 139 34.03 15.76 2.35
N ILE A 140 33.23 14.74 2.71
CA ILE A 140 33.74 13.49 3.31
C ILE A 140 34.62 12.72 2.32
N LYS A 141 34.28 12.74 1.03
CA LYS A 141 35.08 12.07 0.00
C LYS A 141 36.42 12.78 -0.22
N GLU A 142 36.47 14.10 -0.10
CA GLU A 142 37.72 14.87 -0.07
C GLU A 142 38.54 14.52 1.17
N ASP A 143 37.91 14.46 2.34
CA ASP A 143 38.59 14.17 3.62
C ASP A 143 39.14 12.73 3.70
N TYR A 144 38.40 11.73 3.21
CA TYR A 144 38.68 10.30 3.45
C TYR A 144 38.84 9.46 2.17
N GLY A 145 38.74 10.06 0.99
CA GLY A 145 38.81 9.39 -0.32
C GLY A 145 37.58 8.53 -0.68
N ARG A 146 36.69 8.28 0.28
CA ARG A 146 35.45 7.49 0.12
C ARG A 146 34.34 8.03 1.01
N CYS A 147 33.10 7.89 0.57
CA CYS A 147 31.92 8.21 1.38
C CYS A 147 30.77 7.28 1.02
N TYR A 148 30.07 6.77 2.02
CA TYR A 148 28.82 6.05 1.85
C TYR A 148 27.80 6.92 1.09
N ASN A 149 27.09 6.31 0.14
CA ASN A 149 26.03 6.97 -0.60
C ASN A 149 24.65 6.50 -0.12
N PRO A 150 23.86 7.34 0.57
CA PRO A 150 22.53 6.96 1.05
C PRO A 150 21.48 6.76 -0.06
N TYR A 151 21.83 7.11 -1.31
CA TYR A 151 21.01 6.97 -2.51
C TYR A 151 21.49 5.83 -3.44
N GLU A 152 22.64 5.23 -3.19
CA GLU A 152 23.17 4.12 -4.00
C GLU A 152 22.42 2.83 -3.65
N GLY A 153 21.98 2.08 -4.68
CA GLY A 153 21.04 0.96 -4.52
C GLY A 153 19.57 1.38 -4.31
N LYS A 154 19.30 2.68 -4.14
CA LYS A 154 17.96 3.27 -4.28
C LYS A 154 17.90 4.03 -5.60
N ILE A 155 17.89 3.29 -6.71
CA ILE A 155 16.99 3.75 -7.77
C ILE A 155 15.64 3.85 -7.06
N LEU A 156 15.15 5.08 -6.91
CA LEU A 156 13.79 5.32 -6.46
C LEU A 156 12.88 4.65 -7.48
N GLU A 157 12.64 3.34 -7.34
CA GLU A 157 11.33 2.84 -7.67
C GLU A 157 10.43 3.61 -6.72
N ASP A 158 9.87 4.72 -7.21
CA ASP A 158 8.86 5.48 -6.50
C ASP A 158 7.95 4.45 -5.84
N PHE A 159 7.62 4.67 -4.57
CA PHE A 159 6.64 3.82 -3.88
C PHE A 159 5.38 3.62 -4.76
N ASN A 160 5.06 4.65 -5.56
CA ASN A 160 4.07 4.63 -6.63
C ASN A 160 4.41 3.67 -7.76
N ILE A 161 5.63 3.66 -8.32
CA ILE A 161 6.08 2.70 -9.35
C ILE A 161 6.02 1.26 -8.80
N THR A 162 6.48 1.00 -7.57
CA THR A 162 6.42 -0.35 -6.98
C THR A 162 4.96 -0.80 -6.80
N LYS A 163 4.09 0.11 -6.36
CA LYS A 163 2.65 -0.15 -6.21
C LYS A 163 1.98 -0.39 -7.57
N ILE A 164 2.30 0.43 -8.57
CA ILE A 164 1.80 0.30 -9.94
C ILE A 164 2.26 -1.03 -10.54
N LYS A 165 3.53 -1.42 -10.37
CA LYS A 165 4.04 -2.73 -10.82
C LYS A 165 3.26 -3.88 -10.19
N ARG A 166 2.94 -3.81 -8.89
CA ARG A 166 2.11 -4.83 -8.21
C ARG A 166 0.68 -4.85 -8.74
N GLU A 167 0.07 -3.69 -8.96
CA GLU A 167 -1.28 -3.58 -9.53
C GLU A 167 -1.33 -4.12 -10.97
N ILE A 168 -0.33 -3.80 -11.78
CA ILE A 168 -0.15 -4.32 -13.14
C ILE A 168 -0.04 -5.85 -13.12
N ASN A 169 0.82 -6.42 -12.28
CA ASN A 169 0.96 -7.87 -12.18
C ASN A 169 -0.35 -8.55 -11.73
N ALA A 170 -1.05 -7.99 -10.74
CA ALA A 170 -2.34 -8.51 -10.30
C ALA A 170 -3.46 -8.38 -11.36
N LEU A 171 -3.35 -7.41 -12.28
CA LEU A 171 -4.23 -7.32 -13.45
C LEU A 171 -3.88 -8.39 -14.48
N TYR A 172 -2.59 -8.58 -14.78
CA TYR A 172 -2.13 -9.64 -15.68
C TYR A 172 -2.57 -11.03 -15.21
N ASP A 173 -2.44 -11.33 -13.92
CA ASP A 173 -2.85 -12.62 -13.37
C ASP A 173 -4.36 -12.85 -13.50
N ARG A 174 -5.18 -11.83 -13.23
CA ARG A 174 -6.64 -11.91 -13.40
C ARG A 174 -7.06 -12.10 -14.85
N ILE A 175 -6.43 -11.39 -15.78
CA ILE A 175 -6.71 -11.54 -17.22
C ILE A 175 -6.28 -12.94 -17.66
N ALA A 176 -5.09 -13.39 -17.28
CA ALA A 176 -4.60 -14.73 -17.61
C ALA A 176 -5.46 -15.85 -17.02
N GLN A 177 -6.05 -15.63 -15.84
CA GLN A 177 -7.00 -16.56 -15.24
C GLN A 177 -8.31 -16.59 -16.03
N ARG A 178 -8.92 -15.44 -16.31
CA ARG A 178 -10.16 -15.36 -17.10
C ARG A 178 -10.02 -15.98 -18.49
N VAL A 179 -8.91 -15.70 -19.17
CA VAL A 179 -8.62 -16.30 -20.49
C VAL A 179 -8.48 -17.82 -20.39
N ARG A 180 -7.91 -18.35 -19.29
CA ARG A 180 -7.83 -19.80 -19.08
C ARG A 180 -9.21 -20.41 -18.83
N GLU A 181 -10.05 -19.76 -18.02
CA GLU A 181 -11.42 -20.19 -17.76
C GLU A 181 -12.26 -20.18 -19.04
N GLU A 182 -12.20 -19.12 -19.82
CA GLU A 182 -12.94 -19.00 -21.08
C GLU A 182 -12.48 -20.03 -22.12
N ASN A 183 -11.18 -20.29 -22.22
CA ASN A 183 -10.65 -21.36 -23.07
C ASN A 183 -11.12 -22.76 -22.62
N LEU A 184 -11.28 -22.99 -21.32
CA LEU A 184 -11.80 -24.25 -20.81
C LEU A 184 -13.27 -24.41 -21.23
N GLU A 185 -14.07 -23.38 -21.02
CA GLU A 185 -15.50 -23.37 -21.34
C GLU A 185 -15.75 -23.54 -22.85
N LEU A 186 -14.94 -22.87 -23.69
CA LEU A 186 -14.99 -23.04 -25.14
C LEU A 186 -14.63 -24.47 -25.57
N LYS A 187 -13.64 -25.09 -24.94
CA LYS A 187 -13.27 -26.49 -25.21
C LYS A 187 -14.39 -27.46 -24.82
N GLU A 188 -15.08 -27.21 -23.73
CA GLU A 188 -16.23 -28.02 -23.31
C GLU A 188 -17.41 -27.88 -24.28
N LYS A 189 -17.72 -26.64 -24.69
CA LYS A 189 -18.76 -26.37 -25.69
C LYS A 189 -18.44 -27.04 -27.03
N LEU A 190 -17.18 -26.97 -27.48
CA LEU A 190 -16.74 -27.66 -28.70
C LEU A 190 -16.96 -29.16 -28.60
N LYS A 191 -16.52 -29.81 -27.52
CA LYS A 191 -16.75 -31.25 -27.30
C LYS A 191 -18.24 -31.61 -27.30
N TYR A 192 -19.08 -30.76 -26.70
CA TYR A 192 -20.53 -30.98 -26.71
C TYR A 192 -21.09 -30.91 -28.14
N PHE A 193 -20.74 -29.88 -28.91
CA PHE A 193 -21.21 -29.74 -30.29
C PHE A 193 -20.66 -30.81 -31.22
N GLU A 194 -19.43 -31.27 -31.03
CA GLU A 194 -18.87 -32.39 -31.78
C GLU A 194 -19.68 -33.67 -31.56
N ARG A 195 -19.96 -34.01 -30.29
CA ARG A 195 -20.80 -35.18 -29.95
C ARG A 195 -22.22 -35.07 -30.50
N GLU A 196 -22.83 -33.89 -30.39
CA GLU A 196 -24.18 -33.68 -30.89
C GLU A 196 -24.22 -33.76 -32.43
N ASN A 197 -23.20 -33.23 -33.12
CA ASN A 197 -23.07 -33.38 -34.56
C ASN A 197 -22.87 -34.84 -34.98
N GLU A 198 -22.05 -35.62 -34.26
CA GLU A 198 -21.91 -37.06 -34.50
C GLU A 198 -23.24 -37.79 -34.31
N ARG A 199 -23.98 -37.48 -33.23
CA ARG A 199 -25.31 -38.05 -32.97
C ARG A 199 -26.30 -37.71 -34.08
N LEU A 200 -26.34 -36.45 -34.51
CA LEU A 200 -27.22 -36.00 -35.59
C LEU A 200 -26.85 -36.65 -36.93
N LYS A 201 -25.55 -36.83 -37.23
CA LYS A 201 -25.11 -37.57 -38.41
C LYS A 201 -25.60 -39.01 -38.38
N ILE A 202 -25.45 -39.71 -37.27
CA ILE A 202 -25.95 -41.09 -37.10
C ILE A 202 -27.47 -41.13 -37.30
N LEU A 203 -28.23 -40.20 -36.70
CA LEU A 203 -29.68 -40.14 -36.87
C LEU A 203 -30.11 -39.85 -38.32
N VAL A 204 -29.36 -39.01 -39.04
CA VAL A 204 -29.59 -38.75 -40.47
C VAL A 204 -29.29 -40.00 -41.30
N GLU A 205 -28.16 -40.67 -41.06
CA GLU A 205 -27.80 -41.92 -41.73
C GLU A 205 -28.81 -43.04 -41.44
N GLU A 206 -29.30 -43.16 -40.23
CA GLU A 206 -30.36 -44.11 -39.85
C GLU A 206 -31.69 -43.78 -40.53
N ARG A 207 -32.03 -42.49 -40.64
CA ARG A 207 -33.23 -42.04 -41.36
C ARG A 207 -33.11 -42.31 -42.85
N GLU A 208 -31.98 -42.03 -43.48
CA GLU A 208 -31.71 -42.34 -44.90
C GLU A 208 -31.70 -43.86 -45.15
N ASN A 209 -31.18 -44.64 -44.21
CA ASN A 209 -31.14 -46.10 -44.29
C ASN A 209 -32.44 -46.81 -43.87
N SER A 210 -33.44 -46.06 -43.41
CA SER A 210 -34.73 -46.59 -42.98
C SER A 210 -35.39 -47.41 -44.10
N PRO A 211 -35.96 -48.59 -43.78
CA PRO A 211 -36.65 -49.44 -44.77
C PRO A 211 -37.74 -48.69 -45.55
N ILE A 212 -38.39 -47.72 -44.89
CA ILE A 212 -39.44 -46.88 -45.49
C ILE A 212 -38.84 -45.95 -46.55
N ASN A 213 -37.73 -45.26 -46.25
CA ASN A 213 -37.06 -44.38 -47.21
C ASN A 213 -36.44 -45.18 -48.37
N LYS A 214 -35.82 -46.33 -48.10
CA LYS A 214 -35.34 -47.24 -49.15
C LYS A 214 -36.47 -47.74 -50.05
N TYR A 215 -37.64 -48.01 -49.49
CA TYR A 215 -38.83 -48.42 -50.25
C TYR A 215 -39.33 -47.29 -51.17
N PHE A 216 -39.45 -46.05 -50.66
CA PHE A 216 -39.88 -44.90 -51.46
C PHE A 216 -38.86 -44.52 -52.54
N SER A 217 -37.55 -44.47 -52.24
CA SER A 217 -36.51 -44.19 -53.23
C SER A 217 -36.45 -45.24 -54.34
N ASN A 218 -36.60 -46.54 -54.01
CA ASN A 218 -36.69 -47.59 -55.02
C ASN A 218 -37.94 -47.47 -55.89
N LYS A 219 -39.08 -47.08 -55.30
CA LYS A 219 -40.34 -46.89 -56.03
C LYS A 219 -40.25 -45.71 -57.02
N GLU A 220 -39.60 -44.62 -56.63
CA GLU A 220 -39.31 -43.48 -57.49
C GLU A 220 -38.31 -43.82 -58.61
N LEU A 221 -37.24 -44.56 -58.32
CA LEU A 221 -36.30 -45.07 -59.33
C LEU A 221 -36.97 -45.99 -60.35
N VAL A 222 -37.87 -46.86 -59.91
CA VAL A 222 -38.65 -47.73 -60.81
C VAL A 222 -39.64 -46.91 -61.64
N ALA A 223 -40.28 -45.89 -61.07
CA ALA A 223 -41.16 -44.98 -61.81
C ALA A 223 -40.40 -44.17 -62.89
N GLN A 224 -39.19 -43.67 -62.57
CA GLN A 224 -38.34 -42.94 -63.51
C GLN A 224 -37.73 -43.82 -64.61
N LYS A 225 -37.43 -45.08 -64.33
CA LYS A 225 -37.02 -46.04 -65.36
C LYS A 225 -38.16 -46.32 -66.33
N ARG A 226 -39.38 -46.53 -65.83
CA ARG A 226 -40.58 -46.76 -66.67
C ARG A 226 -40.94 -45.58 -67.56
N THR A 227 -40.66 -44.34 -67.15
CA THR A 227 -40.88 -43.16 -68.00
C THR A 227 -39.77 -42.93 -69.04
N LYS A 228 -38.56 -43.46 -68.82
CA LYS A 228 -37.46 -43.41 -69.80
C LYS A 228 -37.52 -44.52 -70.86
N THR A 229 -38.14 -45.66 -70.59
CA THR A 229 -38.32 -46.75 -71.58
C THR A 229 -39.51 -46.52 -72.53
N ASN A 230 -40.35 -45.51 -72.28
CA ASN A 230 -41.52 -45.16 -73.11
C ASN A 230 -41.27 -43.92 -74.00
N LYS A 231 -40.01 -43.64 -74.36
CA LYS A 231 -39.62 -42.63 -75.35
C LYS A 231 -38.83 -43.27 -76.47
#